data_AF-A0A8H3CP05-F1
#
_entry.id   AF-A0A8H3CP05-F1
#
_cell.length_a   1.000
_cell.length_b   1.000
_cell.length_c   1.000
_cell.angle_alpha   90.00
_cell.angle_beta   90.00
_cell.angle_gamma   90.00
#
_symmetry.space_group_name_H-M   'P 1'
#
loop_
_entity.id
_entity.type
_entity.pdbx_description
1 polymer ?
#
loop_
_entity_poly.entity_id
_entity_poly.type
_entity_poly.pdbx_seq_one_letter_code
_entity_poly.pdbx_strand_id
1 'polypeptide(L)'
;MSNEKSEVLCQNSSCENSNPPSRLECPTCNKLGITGSFFYAQECFKQALVGRGEPHEKSHKAIHTKTDVKTSGSSYNPFPNFNFTGPLRPVYPLSPRRIVPPDIPRPDYAEDGIPRSEVKALGSPPKILTVEQQESMRIVCRVTCSGGSRHCGFRDSSRHILTVEQQESMRIVCRLAREVLDIAASAIRPGITTDDLDAIVHEETIKRDAYPSPLNYRNFPKSLCTSVNEVICHGIPDQRKLEEGDIINLDVSVYYKGYHADLNVSTLSDQNWQF
;
A
#
# COMPACT_ATOMS: atom_id res chain seq x y z
N MET A 1 -32.88 46.45 -12.16
CA MET A 1 -33.08 45.23 -11.34
C MET A 1 -32.10 45.32 -10.18
N SER A 2 -32.65 45.49 -8.99
CA SER A 2 -31.98 45.73 -7.72
C SER A 2 -31.05 44.58 -7.34
N ASN A 3 -29.79 44.92 -7.06
CA ASN A 3 -28.76 43.98 -6.62
C ASN A 3 -28.92 43.77 -5.11
N GLU A 4 -29.71 42.78 -4.69
CA GLU A 4 -29.79 42.35 -3.29
C GLU A 4 -28.44 41.75 -2.88
N LYS A 5 -27.58 42.55 -2.27
CA LYS A 5 -26.42 42.03 -1.54
C LYS A 5 -26.97 41.39 -0.27
N SER A 6 -26.86 40.06 -0.16
CA SER A 6 -27.16 39.34 1.07
C SER A 6 -26.39 39.97 2.24
N GLU A 7 -27.10 40.53 3.20
CA GLU A 7 -26.52 41.08 4.42
C GLU A 7 -25.98 39.93 5.28
N VAL A 8 -24.66 39.80 5.37
CA VAL A 8 -24.04 38.76 6.20
C VAL A 8 -24.12 39.19 7.66
N LEU A 9 -24.73 38.37 8.51
CA LEU A 9 -24.96 38.68 9.92
C LEU A 9 -23.71 38.41 10.78
N CYS A 10 -23.61 39.11 11.91
CA CYS A 10 -22.57 38.87 12.92
C CYS A 10 -22.58 37.41 13.41
N GLN A 11 -21.42 36.76 13.44
CA GLN A 11 -21.27 35.36 13.84
C GLN A 11 -20.95 35.14 15.33
N ASN A 12 -20.96 36.19 16.15
CA ASN A 12 -20.79 36.05 17.59
C ASN A 12 -22.11 35.58 18.23
N SER A 13 -22.13 34.39 18.84
CA SER A 13 -23.30 33.85 19.54
C SER A 13 -23.74 34.69 20.75
N SER A 14 -22.85 35.56 21.27
CA SER A 14 -23.11 36.49 22.37
C SER A 14 -23.21 37.95 21.89
N CYS A 15 -23.60 38.19 20.64
CA CYS A 15 -23.75 39.56 20.14
C CYS A 15 -24.91 40.30 20.85
N GLU A 16 -24.57 41.34 21.61
CA GLU A 16 -25.54 42.17 22.35
C GLU A 16 -26.60 42.82 21.44
N ASN A 17 -26.28 43.01 20.16
CA ASN A 17 -27.15 43.69 19.18
C ASN A 17 -27.97 42.74 18.30
N SER A 18 -28.22 41.49 18.74
CA SER A 18 -29.09 40.54 18.01
C SER A 18 -28.64 40.25 16.57
N ASN A 19 -27.34 40.01 16.37
CA ASN A 19 -26.74 39.63 15.08
C ASN A 19 -27.03 40.61 13.93
N PRO A 20 -26.61 41.89 14.03
CA PRO A 20 -26.83 42.86 12.97
C PRO A 20 -25.96 42.55 11.71
N PRO A 21 -26.28 43.16 10.56
CA PRO A 21 -25.46 43.08 9.35
C PRO A 21 -24.02 43.54 9.63
N SER A 22 -23.04 42.74 9.20
CA SER A 22 -21.63 42.97 9.44
C SER A 22 -20.84 43.04 8.13
N ARG A 23 -19.81 43.89 8.12
CA ARG A 23 -18.82 44.03 7.05
C ARG A 23 -17.38 43.85 7.52
N LEU A 24 -17.15 43.60 8.81
CA LEU A 24 -15.79 43.47 9.37
C LEU A 24 -15.41 41.99 9.43
N GLU A 25 -14.34 41.64 8.73
CA GLU A 25 -13.83 40.27 8.66
C GLU A 25 -12.69 40.02 9.66
N CYS A 26 -12.56 38.76 10.12
CA CYS A 26 -11.40 38.33 10.89
C CYS A 26 -10.11 38.45 10.04
N PRO A 27 -9.10 39.24 10.48
CA PRO A 27 -7.86 39.40 9.72
C PRO A 27 -7.11 38.09 9.49
N THR A 28 -7.21 37.14 10.43
CA THR A 28 -6.57 35.82 10.32
C THR A 28 -7.32 34.91 9.33
N CYS A 29 -8.65 34.90 9.35
CA CYS A 29 -9.45 34.14 8.37
C CYS A 29 -9.22 34.67 6.94
N ASN A 30 -9.19 35.99 6.77
CA ASN A 30 -8.92 36.62 5.49
C ASN A 30 -7.51 36.22 4.96
N LYS A 31 -6.48 36.27 5.83
CA LYS A 31 -5.13 35.79 5.49
C LYS A 31 -5.08 34.30 5.13
N LEU A 32 -5.96 33.47 5.71
CA LEU A 32 -6.04 32.03 5.47
C LEU A 32 -6.99 31.65 4.32
N GLY A 33 -7.62 32.61 3.64
CA GLY A 33 -8.59 32.36 2.58
C GLY A 33 -9.91 31.73 3.06
N ILE A 34 -10.20 31.80 4.36
CA ILE A 34 -11.41 31.26 4.97
C ILE A 34 -12.51 32.32 4.86
N THR A 35 -13.45 32.14 3.94
CA THR A 35 -14.59 33.05 3.75
C THR A 35 -15.71 32.75 4.75
N GLY A 36 -16.25 33.78 5.41
CA GLY A 36 -17.45 33.65 6.23
C GLY A 36 -17.36 34.23 7.63
N SER A 37 -16.19 34.64 8.13
CA SER A 37 -16.04 35.18 9.49
C SER A 37 -16.36 36.68 9.58
N PHE A 38 -17.61 37.05 9.83
CA PHE A 38 -18.05 38.45 9.92
C PHE A 38 -18.48 38.83 11.35
N PHE A 39 -18.01 39.98 11.83
CA PHE A 39 -18.30 40.49 13.17
C PHE A 39 -18.80 41.94 13.13
N TYR A 40 -19.84 42.27 13.89
CA TYR A 40 -20.41 43.61 13.88
C TYR A 40 -19.44 44.69 14.38
N ALA A 41 -18.67 44.37 15.43
CA ALA A 41 -17.71 45.28 16.07
C ALA A 41 -16.47 44.51 16.55
N GLN A 42 -15.39 45.24 16.83
CA GLN A 42 -14.15 44.67 17.39
C GLN A 42 -14.39 43.90 18.70
N GLU A 43 -15.37 44.31 19.49
CA GLU A 43 -15.63 43.64 20.78
C GLU A 43 -16.38 42.32 20.62
N CYS A 44 -17.21 42.20 19.58
CA CYS A 44 -17.76 40.91 19.18
C CYS A 44 -16.67 39.95 18.71
N PHE A 45 -15.63 40.47 18.05
CA PHE A 45 -14.46 39.67 17.66
C PHE A 45 -13.66 39.20 18.89
N LYS A 46 -13.37 40.08 19.85
CA LYS A 46 -12.64 39.70 21.08
C LYS A 46 -13.41 38.70 21.95
N GLN A 47 -14.73 38.89 22.09
CA GLN A 47 -15.59 37.96 22.84
C GLN A 47 -15.65 36.58 22.16
N ALA A 48 -15.71 36.52 20.83
CA ALA A 48 -15.68 35.26 20.09
C ALA A 48 -14.34 34.49 20.22
N LEU A 49 -13.26 35.16 20.63
CA LEU A 49 -11.94 34.55 20.89
C LEU A 49 -11.78 34.01 22.32
N VAL A 50 -12.51 34.56 23.28
CA VAL A 50 -12.40 34.25 24.72
C VAL A 50 -13.65 33.49 25.13
N GLY A 51 -13.73 32.21 24.75
CA GLY A 51 -14.70 31.29 25.34
C GLY A 51 -14.56 31.29 26.86
N ARG A 52 -15.68 31.35 27.59
CA ARG A 52 -15.68 31.28 29.06
C ARG A 52 -14.96 29.99 29.49
N GLY A 53 -14.08 30.08 30.47
CA GLY A 53 -13.21 28.99 30.90
C GLY A 53 -13.93 27.78 31.49
N GLU A 54 -14.52 26.95 30.64
CA GLU A 54 -14.95 25.58 30.93
C GLU A 54 -14.64 24.63 29.75
N PRO A 55 -14.53 23.30 29.97
CA PRO A 55 -13.85 22.37 29.06
C PRO A 55 -14.58 22.07 27.75
N HIS A 56 -15.73 22.70 27.49
CA HIS A 56 -16.69 22.25 26.48
C HIS A 56 -17.26 23.35 25.57
N GLU A 57 -16.45 24.28 25.04
CA GLU A 57 -16.84 24.98 23.80
C GLU A 57 -15.65 25.60 23.03
N LYS A 58 -15.45 25.15 21.78
CA LYS A 58 -14.33 25.57 20.91
C LYS A 58 -14.69 26.88 20.16
N SER A 59 -14.54 28.02 20.81
CA SER A 59 -14.83 29.35 20.25
C SER A 59 -13.74 29.83 19.28
N HIS A 60 -14.02 29.86 17.97
CA HIS A 60 -13.28 30.47 16.83
C HIS A 60 -11.77 30.16 16.65
N LYS A 61 -10.92 30.25 17.69
CA LYS A 61 -9.48 29.94 17.64
C LYS A 61 -9.19 28.48 17.21
N ALA A 62 -10.10 27.56 17.51
CA ALA A 62 -9.99 26.16 17.08
C ALA A 62 -10.10 25.97 15.55
N ILE A 63 -10.67 26.94 14.84
CA ILE A 63 -10.73 26.94 13.37
C ILE A 63 -9.32 27.18 12.83
N HIS A 64 -8.53 28.04 13.49
CA HIS A 64 -7.15 28.32 13.11
C HIS A 64 -6.18 27.16 13.40
N THR A 65 -6.37 26.41 14.49
CA THR A 65 -5.56 25.21 14.76
C THR A 65 -5.88 24.02 13.86
N LYS A 66 -7.04 24.00 13.19
CA LYS A 66 -7.35 23.03 12.12
C LYS A 66 -6.82 23.45 10.75
N THR A 67 -6.31 24.68 10.61
CA THR A 67 -5.85 25.25 9.33
C THR A 67 -4.35 25.55 9.28
N ASP A 68 -3.57 25.09 10.27
CA ASP A 68 -2.12 24.85 10.07
C ASP A 68 -1.87 23.67 9.11
N VAL A 69 -2.93 23.11 8.51
CA VAL A 69 -2.85 22.43 7.22
C VAL A 69 -2.65 23.51 6.17
N LYS A 70 -1.39 23.85 5.91
CA LYS A 70 -0.98 24.46 4.66
C LYS A 70 -1.70 23.72 3.53
N THR A 71 -2.55 24.43 2.82
CA THR A 71 -3.17 24.01 1.56
C THR A 71 -2.06 23.88 0.52
N SER A 72 -1.35 22.76 0.57
CA SER A 72 -0.49 22.25 -0.47
C SER A 72 -0.74 20.74 -0.57
N GLY A 73 -1.80 20.36 -1.28
CA GLY A 73 -2.03 18.99 -1.80
C GLY A 73 -1.69 17.82 -0.86
N SER A 74 -2.06 17.87 0.42
CA SER A 74 -1.65 16.82 1.37
C SER A 74 -2.39 15.51 1.09
N SER A 75 -1.68 14.53 0.52
CA SER A 75 -2.04 13.10 0.48
C SER A 75 -2.71 12.67 1.77
N TYR A 76 -3.82 11.93 1.67
CA TYR A 76 -4.45 11.28 2.82
C TYR A 76 -3.41 10.41 3.54
N ASN A 77 -3.36 10.45 4.87
CA ASN A 77 -2.49 9.55 5.65
C ASN A 77 -3.37 8.60 6.49
N PRO A 78 -3.45 7.30 6.13
CA PRO A 78 -4.23 6.34 6.91
C PRO A 78 -3.57 5.96 8.25
N PHE A 79 -2.32 6.37 8.49
CA PHE A 79 -1.54 6.00 9.68
C PHE A 79 -1.11 7.25 10.48
N PRO A 80 -2.05 8.05 11.02
CA PRO A 80 -1.72 9.31 11.70
C PRO A 80 -0.91 9.12 12.99
N ASN A 81 -1.05 7.96 13.65
CA ASN A 81 -0.39 7.66 14.93
C ASN A 81 0.81 6.71 14.79
N PHE A 82 1.22 6.38 13.57
CA PHE A 82 2.35 5.49 13.33
C PHE A 82 3.64 6.30 13.17
N ASN A 83 4.67 5.92 13.93
CA ASN A 83 5.99 6.56 13.86
C ASN A 83 6.83 5.85 12.80
N PHE A 84 6.93 6.47 11.62
CA PHE A 84 7.79 5.98 10.55
C PHE A 84 9.27 6.01 10.95
N THR A 85 10.00 4.96 10.58
CA THR A 85 11.41 4.74 10.94
C THR A 85 12.40 5.42 10.01
N GLY A 86 11.97 5.74 8.79
CA GLY A 86 12.78 6.40 7.77
C GLY A 86 12.02 7.54 7.07
N PRO A 87 12.58 8.13 5.99
CA PRO A 87 11.95 9.23 5.25
C PRO A 87 10.75 8.80 4.40
N LEU A 88 10.62 7.52 4.02
CA LEU A 88 9.59 7.07 3.10
C LEU A 88 8.19 7.20 3.71
N ARG A 89 7.21 7.63 2.91
CA ARG A 89 5.80 7.75 3.32
C ARG A 89 4.91 7.13 2.25
N PRO A 90 3.81 6.46 2.64
CA PRO A 90 2.85 5.97 1.67
C PRO A 90 2.04 7.13 1.08
N VAL A 91 1.67 7.02 -0.18
CA VAL A 91 0.93 8.05 -0.92
C VAL A 91 -0.48 7.54 -1.25
N TYR A 92 -1.49 8.13 -0.59
CA TYR A 92 -2.89 7.76 -0.75
C TYR A 92 -3.73 8.89 -1.39
N PRO A 93 -4.87 8.56 -2.03
CA PRO A 93 -5.50 7.23 -2.12
C PRO A 93 -4.77 6.27 -3.07
N LEU A 94 -4.83 4.97 -2.76
CA LEU A 94 -4.40 3.93 -3.69
C LEU A 94 -5.39 3.89 -4.86
N SER A 95 -4.90 3.57 -6.06
CA SER A 95 -5.80 3.27 -7.18
C SER A 95 -6.58 1.97 -6.89
N PRO A 96 -7.79 1.80 -7.46
CA PRO A 96 -8.59 0.59 -7.27
C PRO A 96 -7.85 -0.70 -7.65
N ARG A 97 -8.32 -1.83 -7.14
CA ARG A 97 -7.85 -3.16 -7.57
C ARG A 97 -8.13 -3.34 -9.06
N ARG A 98 -7.13 -3.82 -9.80
CA ARG A 98 -7.24 -4.09 -11.23
C ARG A 98 -8.04 -5.37 -11.47
N ILE A 99 -8.79 -5.42 -12.57
CA ILE A 99 -9.73 -6.50 -12.87
C ILE A 99 -9.02 -7.59 -13.66
N VAL A 100 -9.10 -8.82 -13.17
CA VAL A 100 -8.69 -10.02 -13.91
C VAL A 100 -9.86 -10.52 -14.76
N PRO A 101 -9.69 -10.76 -16.08
CA PRO A 101 -10.71 -11.37 -16.93
C PRO A 101 -11.29 -12.70 -16.38
N PRO A 102 -12.58 -12.99 -16.58
CA PRO A 102 -13.25 -14.15 -15.98
C PRO A 102 -12.72 -15.51 -16.47
N ASP A 103 -12.15 -15.56 -17.67
CA ASP A 103 -11.59 -16.74 -18.33
C ASP A 103 -10.26 -17.21 -17.74
N ILE A 104 -9.53 -16.34 -17.04
CA ILE A 104 -8.25 -16.70 -16.40
C ILE A 104 -8.51 -17.55 -15.14
N PRO A 105 -7.85 -18.73 -15.00
CA PRO A 105 -7.95 -19.54 -13.79
C PRO A 105 -7.47 -18.79 -12.54
N ARG A 106 -8.22 -18.91 -11.45
CA ARG A 106 -7.97 -18.20 -10.19
C ARG A 106 -7.52 -19.16 -9.08
N PRO A 107 -6.61 -18.73 -8.18
CA PRO A 107 -6.35 -19.46 -6.94
C PRO A 107 -7.58 -19.39 -6.00
N ASP A 108 -7.60 -20.25 -4.98
CA ASP A 108 -8.72 -20.43 -4.05
C ASP A 108 -9.05 -19.22 -3.17
N TYR A 109 -8.13 -18.26 -3.09
CA TYR A 109 -8.23 -17.01 -2.35
C TYR A 109 -8.60 -15.78 -3.22
N ALA A 110 -8.69 -15.92 -4.55
CA ALA A 110 -8.83 -14.74 -5.42
C ALA A 110 -10.07 -13.88 -5.11
N GLU A 111 -11.16 -14.50 -4.65
CA GLU A 111 -12.42 -13.81 -4.36
C GLU A 111 -12.47 -13.23 -2.94
N ASP A 112 -12.09 -13.99 -1.91
CA ASP A 112 -12.27 -13.62 -0.50
C ASP A 112 -10.96 -13.36 0.27
N GLY A 113 -9.83 -13.56 -0.38
CA GLY A 113 -8.49 -13.40 0.18
C GLY A 113 -8.07 -14.48 1.17
N ILE A 114 -8.76 -15.62 1.23
CA ILE A 114 -8.50 -16.69 2.20
C ILE A 114 -7.85 -17.91 1.49
N PRO A 115 -6.54 -18.16 1.67
CA PRO A 115 -5.84 -19.30 1.05
C PRO A 115 -6.15 -20.62 1.78
N ARG A 116 -7.31 -21.21 1.48
CA ARG A 116 -7.84 -22.40 2.17
C ARG A 116 -6.93 -23.61 2.07
N SER A 117 -6.34 -23.84 0.91
CA SER A 117 -5.39 -24.93 0.66
C SER A 117 -4.14 -24.84 1.56
N GLU A 118 -3.57 -23.65 1.73
CA GLU A 118 -2.45 -23.41 2.65
C GLU A 118 -2.85 -23.60 4.11
N VAL A 119 -3.99 -23.03 4.52
CA VAL A 119 -4.50 -23.16 5.91
C VAL A 119 -4.72 -24.64 6.26
N LYS A 120 -5.25 -25.43 5.34
CA LYS A 120 -5.43 -26.87 5.52
C LYS A 120 -4.10 -27.62 5.62
N ALA A 121 -3.08 -27.21 4.85
CA ALA A 121 -1.75 -27.81 4.91
C ALA A 121 -1.05 -27.55 6.26
N LEU A 122 -1.13 -26.31 6.77
CA LEU A 122 -0.60 -25.89 8.08
C LEU A 122 -1.19 -26.69 9.26
N GLY A 123 -2.46 -27.11 9.16
CA GLY A 123 -3.13 -27.91 10.19
C GLY A 123 -2.81 -29.40 10.18
N SER A 124 -1.93 -29.88 9.29
CA SER A 124 -1.55 -31.29 9.24
C SER A 124 -0.57 -31.61 10.38
N PRO A 125 -0.82 -32.65 11.20
CA PRO A 125 0.13 -33.03 12.24
C PRO A 125 1.47 -33.40 11.61
N PRO A 126 2.61 -33.12 12.27
CA PRO A 126 3.92 -33.46 11.75
C PRO A 126 3.95 -34.96 11.45
N LYS A 127 4.22 -35.31 10.18
CA LYS A 127 4.25 -36.69 9.72
C LYS A 127 5.35 -37.45 10.48
N ILE A 128 4.95 -38.44 11.29
CA ILE A 128 5.90 -39.41 11.85
C ILE A 128 6.44 -40.22 10.68
N LEU A 129 7.72 -40.00 10.36
CA LEU A 129 8.38 -40.66 9.24
C LEU A 129 8.55 -42.15 9.51
N THR A 130 8.33 -42.96 8.49
CA THR A 130 8.72 -44.38 8.49
C THR A 130 10.24 -44.52 8.55
N VAL A 131 10.76 -45.69 8.97
CA VAL A 131 12.20 -45.94 9.07
C VAL A 131 12.91 -45.68 7.74
N GLU A 132 12.31 -46.08 6.61
CA GLU A 132 12.84 -45.84 5.26
C GLU A 132 12.89 -44.36 4.88
N GLN A 133 11.88 -43.58 5.28
CA GLN A 133 11.86 -42.12 5.07
C GLN A 133 12.87 -41.40 5.96
N GLN A 134 13.10 -41.89 7.19
CA GLN A 134 14.14 -41.38 8.07
C GLN A 134 15.54 -41.68 7.50
N GLU A 135 15.75 -42.88 6.96
CA GLU A 135 16.98 -43.29 6.28
C GLU A 135 17.26 -42.39 5.06
N SER A 136 16.22 -42.14 4.24
CA SER A 136 16.28 -41.27 3.07
C SER A 136 16.63 -39.82 3.44
N MET A 137 16.05 -39.28 4.52
CA MET A 137 16.41 -37.96 5.04
C MET A 137 17.84 -37.91 5.61
N ARG A 138 18.33 -38.98 6.24
CA ARG A 138 19.73 -39.08 6.70
C ARG A 138 20.72 -39.08 5.54
N ILE A 139 20.38 -39.73 4.42
CA ILE A 139 21.19 -39.74 3.20
C ILE A 139 21.26 -38.33 2.61
N VAL A 140 20.12 -37.64 2.45
CA VAL A 140 20.07 -36.26 1.93
C VAL A 140 20.87 -35.31 2.85
N CYS A 141 20.71 -35.40 4.18
CA CYS A 141 21.49 -34.60 5.13
C CYS A 141 23.00 -34.88 5.09
N ARG A 142 23.43 -36.12 4.78
CA ARG A 142 24.86 -36.44 4.62
C ARG A 142 25.45 -35.83 3.35
N VAL A 143 24.69 -35.79 2.26
CA VAL A 143 25.13 -35.22 0.97
C VAL A 143 25.20 -33.69 1.01
N THR A 144 24.33 -33.03 1.78
CA THR A 144 24.32 -31.56 1.90
C THR A 144 25.31 -30.99 2.92
N CYS A 145 25.85 -31.82 3.83
CA CYS A 145 26.72 -31.38 4.92
C CYS A 145 28.23 -31.50 4.64
N SER A 146 28.67 -31.71 3.40
CA SER A 146 30.09 -31.66 3.03
C SER A 146 30.70 -30.25 3.07
N GLY A 147 29.90 -29.22 3.40
CA GLY A 147 30.32 -27.82 3.52
C GLY A 147 29.95 -27.17 4.87
N GLY A 148 30.58 -27.60 5.96
CA GLY A 148 31.03 -26.75 7.07
C GLY A 148 30.08 -25.81 7.85
N SER A 149 28.76 -25.71 7.59
CA SER A 149 27.89 -24.77 8.34
C SER A 149 26.93 -25.47 9.30
N ARG A 150 27.11 -25.22 10.60
CA ARG A 150 26.47 -25.91 11.74
C ARG A 150 25.06 -25.42 12.10
N HIS A 151 24.27 -24.89 11.17
CA HIS A 151 22.87 -24.52 11.45
C HIS A 151 21.95 -24.87 10.27
N CYS A 152 21.74 -26.18 10.04
CA CYS A 152 20.64 -26.66 9.20
C CYS A 152 19.49 -27.13 10.10
N GLY A 153 18.74 -26.19 10.65
CA GLY A 153 17.48 -26.47 11.36
C GLY A 153 16.35 -26.72 10.37
N PHE A 154 16.38 -27.82 9.62
CA PHE A 154 15.24 -28.21 8.78
C PHE A 154 14.25 -29.05 9.60
N ARG A 155 13.20 -28.39 10.10
CA ARG A 155 12.02 -29.04 10.72
C ARG A 155 10.81 -28.88 9.79
N ASP A 156 10.76 -29.66 8.72
CA ASP A 156 9.49 -30.05 8.09
C ASP A 156 9.68 -31.33 7.27
N SER A 157 8.97 -32.38 7.69
CA SER A 157 8.98 -33.74 7.13
C SER A 157 7.83 -33.99 6.13
N SER A 158 7.13 -32.95 5.67
CA SER A 158 5.99 -33.05 4.75
C SER A 158 6.23 -32.49 3.34
N ARG A 159 7.49 -32.47 2.85
CA ARG A 159 7.76 -31.96 1.49
C ARG A 159 7.04 -32.79 0.42
N HIS A 160 6.20 -32.12 -0.38
CA HIS A 160 5.58 -32.69 -1.57
C HIS A 160 6.67 -32.90 -2.65
N ILE A 161 6.87 -34.15 -3.06
CA ILE A 161 7.77 -34.48 -4.17
C ILE A 161 6.96 -34.38 -5.46
N LEU A 162 7.34 -33.43 -6.33
CA LEU A 162 6.66 -33.17 -7.59
C LEU A 162 6.93 -34.28 -8.62
N THR A 163 5.89 -34.73 -9.33
CA THR A 163 6.05 -35.59 -10.51
C THR A 163 6.71 -34.83 -11.66
N VAL A 164 7.17 -35.52 -12.70
CA VAL A 164 7.80 -34.90 -13.88
C VAL A 164 6.87 -33.89 -14.55
N GLU A 165 5.57 -34.18 -14.65
CA GLU A 165 4.56 -33.28 -15.23
C GLU A 165 4.36 -32.02 -14.37
N GLN A 166 4.37 -32.17 -13.05
CA GLN A 166 4.25 -31.04 -12.13
C GLN A 166 5.51 -30.18 -12.15
N GLN A 167 6.70 -30.79 -12.27
CA GLN A 167 7.96 -30.07 -12.45
C GLN A 167 7.97 -29.27 -13.76
N GLU A 168 7.43 -29.82 -14.84
CA GLU A 168 7.31 -29.10 -16.11
C GLU A 168 6.33 -27.93 -16.00
N SER A 169 5.21 -28.13 -15.32
CA SER A 169 4.26 -27.04 -15.02
C SER A 169 4.92 -25.93 -14.20
N MET A 170 5.74 -26.28 -13.21
CA MET A 170 6.56 -25.32 -12.45
C MET A 170 7.55 -24.55 -13.34
N ARG A 171 8.26 -25.23 -14.27
CA ARG A 171 9.17 -24.54 -15.22
C ARG A 171 8.44 -23.53 -16.09
N ILE A 172 7.26 -23.89 -16.57
CA ILE A 172 6.43 -23.00 -17.40
C ILE A 172 6.05 -21.74 -16.60
N VAL A 173 5.47 -21.88 -15.41
CA VAL A 173 5.04 -20.72 -14.62
C VAL A 173 6.22 -19.86 -14.15
N CYS A 174 7.36 -20.46 -13.81
CA CYS A 174 8.58 -19.72 -13.47
C CYS A 174 9.12 -18.90 -14.65
N ARG A 175 9.06 -19.45 -15.87
CA ARG A 175 9.45 -18.71 -17.08
C ARG A 175 8.52 -17.52 -17.33
N LEU A 176 7.20 -17.72 -17.20
CA LEU A 176 6.23 -16.63 -17.35
C LEU A 176 6.48 -15.51 -16.33
N ALA A 177 6.69 -15.87 -15.06
CA ALA A 177 6.97 -14.90 -14.01
C ALA A 177 8.28 -14.16 -14.26
N ARG A 178 9.31 -14.84 -14.81
CA ARG A 178 10.55 -14.20 -15.22
C ARG A 178 10.35 -13.17 -16.32
N GLU A 179 9.63 -13.52 -17.38
CA GLU A 179 9.33 -12.59 -18.47
C GLU A 179 8.57 -11.35 -17.97
N VAL A 180 7.61 -11.52 -17.05
CA VAL A 180 6.87 -10.41 -16.43
C VAL A 180 7.79 -9.52 -15.61
N LEU A 181 8.66 -10.10 -14.78
CA LEU A 181 9.64 -9.35 -13.99
C LEU A 181 10.58 -8.55 -14.88
N ASP A 182 11.03 -9.12 -15.99
CA ASP A 182 11.96 -8.47 -16.93
C ASP A 182 11.34 -7.24 -17.58
N ILE A 183 10.08 -7.35 -17.98
CA ILE A 183 9.33 -6.22 -18.55
C ILE A 183 9.11 -5.14 -17.50
N ALA A 184 8.70 -5.51 -16.28
CA ALA A 184 8.50 -4.56 -15.20
C ALA A 184 9.80 -3.84 -14.80
N ALA A 185 10.90 -4.58 -14.67
CA ALA A 185 12.21 -4.03 -14.35
C ALA A 185 12.73 -3.09 -15.46
N SER A 186 12.47 -3.40 -16.73
CA SER A 186 12.82 -2.52 -17.86
C SER A 186 12.06 -1.19 -17.87
N ALA A 187 10.93 -1.11 -17.16
CA ALA A 187 10.14 0.11 -17.05
C ALA A 187 10.59 1.04 -15.90
N ILE A 188 11.44 0.56 -14.99
CA ILE A 188 11.97 1.35 -13.87
C ILE A 188 12.74 2.56 -14.42
N ARG A 189 12.38 3.74 -13.91
CA ARG A 189 13.05 5.02 -14.20
C ARG A 189 12.61 6.05 -13.17
N PRO A 190 13.41 7.10 -12.90
CA PRO A 190 12.95 8.19 -12.05
C PRO A 190 11.66 8.80 -12.58
N GLY A 191 10.73 9.12 -11.68
CA GLY A 191 9.43 9.71 -12.00
C GLY A 191 8.29 8.72 -12.27
N ILE A 192 8.56 7.43 -12.51
CA ILE A 192 7.50 6.40 -12.60
C ILE A 192 6.92 6.14 -11.20
N THR A 193 5.61 5.89 -11.10
CA THR A 193 5.03 5.46 -9.82
C THR A 193 5.13 3.96 -9.64
N THR A 194 5.13 3.49 -8.39
CA THR A 194 5.05 2.06 -8.12
C THR A 194 3.71 1.47 -8.57
N ASP A 195 2.62 2.26 -8.55
CA ASP A 195 1.32 1.86 -9.13
C ASP A 195 1.34 1.71 -10.66
N ASP A 196 2.18 2.46 -11.39
CA ASP A 196 2.42 2.25 -12.82
C ASP A 196 3.13 0.91 -13.07
N LEU A 197 4.12 0.56 -12.23
CA LEU A 197 4.80 -0.73 -12.30
C LEU A 197 3.84 -1.90 -12.00
N ASP A 198 2.95 -1.74 -11.03
CA ASP A 198 1.86 -2.68 -10.78
C ASP A 198 0.93 -2.84 -12.00
N ALA A 199 0.62 -1.74 -12.70
CA ALA A 199 -0.17 -1.78 -13.93
C ALA A 199 0.48 -2.67 -15.00
N ILE A 200 1.79 -2.48 -15.20
CA ILE A 200 2.58 -3.24 -16.17
C ILE A 200 2.61 -4.73 -15.78
N VAL A 201 2.93 -5.05 -14.52
CA VAL A 201 2.94 -6.45 -14.04
C VAL A 201 1.57 -7.09 -14.20
N HIS A 202 0.51 -6.38 -13.83
CA HIS A 202 -0.85 -6.87 -13.99
C HIS A 202 -1.14 -7.19 -15.46
N GLU A 203 -0.98 -6.22 -16.36
CA GLU A 203 -1.27 -6.37 -17.80
C GLU A 203 -0.45 -7.50 -18.44
N GLU A 204 0.85 -7.57 -18.15
CA GLU A 204 1.74 -8.61 -18.70
C GLU A 204 1.42 -10.00 -18.15
N THR A 205 0.89 -10.08 -16.93
CA THR A 205 0.41 -11.35 -16.36
C THR A 205 -0.89 -11.80 -17.04
N ILE A 206 -1.83 -10.87 -17.28
CA ILE A 206 -3.08 -11.15 -18.00
C ILE A 206 -2.82 -11.60 -19.43
N LYS A 207 -1.88 -10.95 -20.15
CA LYS A 207 -1.47 -11.33 -21.52
C LYS A 207 -0.95 -12.76 -21.65
N ARG A 208 -0.57 -13.39 -20.53
CA ARG A 208 -0.03 -14.75 -20.44
C ARG A 208 -1.07 -15.76 -19.92
N ASP A 209 -2.35 -15.38 -19.89
CA ASP A 209 -3.47 -16.17 -19.35
C ASP A 209 -3.22 -16.63 -17.90
N ALA A 210 -2.57 -15.76 -17.11
CA ALA A 210 -2.15 -16.05 -15.76
C ALA A 210 -2.74 -15.05 -14.76
N TYR A 211 -2.76 -15.42 -13.48
CA TYR A 211 -3.27 -14.60 -12.39
C TYR A 211 -2.10 -14.03 -11.56
N PRO A 212 -2.08 -12.73 -11.24
CA PRO A 212 -1.05 -12.16 -10.36
C PRO A 212 -1.31 -12.60 -8.92
N SER A 213 -0.52 -13.55 -8.41
CA SER A 213 -0.76 -14.22 -7.12
C SER A 213 -0.93 -13.28 -5.92
N PRO A 214 -0.18 -12.16 -5.80
CA PRO A 214 -0.37 -11.24 -4.68
C PRO A 214 -1.77 -10.62 -4.64
N LEU A 215 -2.46 -10.54 -5.78
CA LEU A 215 -3.76 -9.87 -5.86
C LEU A 215 -4.79 -10.59 -4.98
N ASN A 216 -5.32 -9.84 -4.01
CA ASN A 216 -6.24 -10.28 -2.98
C ASN A 216 -5.70 -11.37 -2.03
N TYR A 217 -4.46 -11.84 -2.14
CA TYR A 217 -3.89 -12.79 -1.18
C TYR A 217 -3.87 -12.16 0.22
N ARG A 218 -4.62 -12.73 1.17
CA ARG A 218 -4.83 -12.14 2.51
C ARG A 218 -5.28 -10.67 2.45
N ASN A 219 -6.10 -10.33 1.45
CA ASN A 219 -6.58 -8.98 1.15
C ASN A 219 -5.52 -7.99 0.65
N PHE A 220 -4.33 -8.46 0.25
CA PHE A 220 -3.32 -7.59 -0.37
C PHE A 220 -3.90 -6.90 -1.62
N PRO A 221 -3.78 -5.57 -1.76
CA PRO A 221 -4.61 -4.81 -2.68
C PRO A 221 -4.07 -4.70 -4.11
N LYS A 222 -2.90 -5.26 -4.40
CA LYS A 222 -2.17 -5.04 -5.65
C LYS A 222 -1.63 -6.35 -6.24
N SER A 223 -1.19 -6.30 -7.48
CA SER A 223 -0.69 -7.45 -8.25
C SER A 223 0.80 -7.71 -8.06
N LEU A 224 1.52 -6.71 -7.54
CA LEU A 224 2.97 -6.67 -7.34
C LEU A 224 3.28 -6.15 -5.93
N CYS A 225 4.40 -6.57 -5.33
CA CYS A 225 4.97 -5.83 -4.20
C CYS A 225 6.14 -4.96 -4.70
N THR A 226 6.17 -3.70 -4.28
CA THR A 226 7.25 -2.74 -4.61
C THR A 226 7.86 -2.21 -3.33
N SER A 227 9.06 -2.65 -2.99
CA SER A 227 9.71 -2.30 -1.72
C SER A 227 10.89 -1.36 -1.97
N VAL A 228 10.70 -0.07 -1.65
CA VAL A 228 11.69 0.99 -1.89
C VAL A 228 12.50 1.26 -0.62
N ASN A 229 13.81 1.40 -0.75
CA ASN A 229 14.75 1.81 0.30
C ASN A 229 14.60 1.02 1.62
N GLU A 230 14.10 1.64 2.69
CA GLU A 230 13.96 1.02 4.02
C GLU A 230 12.79 0.02 4.13
N VAL A 231 11.97 -0.14 3.08
CA VAL A 231 10.90 -1.14 3.05
C VAL A 231 11.51 -2.52 2.83
N ILE A 232 11.39 -3.39 3.83
CA ILE A 232 11.99 -4.74 3.82
C ILE A 232 11.34 -5.63 2.75
N CYS A 233 10.01 -5.73 2.77
CA CYS A 233 9.21 -6.50 1.82
C CYS A 233 7.74 -6.04 1.88
N HIS A 234 6.92 -6.54 0.95
CA HIS A 234 5.47 -6.30 0.89
C HIS A 234 5.06 -4.82 0.81
N GLY A 235 5.90 -3.97 0.22
CA GLY A 235 5.50 -2.60 -0.09
C GLY A 235 4.34 -2.60 -1.08
N ILE A 236 3.31 -1.81 -0.79
CA ILE A 236 2.11 -1.71 -1.61
C ILE A 236 2.35 -0.67 -2.71
N PRO A 237 2.19 -1.02 -3.99
CA PRO A 237 2.18 -0.06 -5.09
C PRO A 237 1.22 1.11 -4.86
N ASP A 238 1.76 2.33 -4.93
CA ASP A 238 1.09 3.58 -4.63
C ASP A 238 1.50 4.70 -5.60
N GLN A 239 1.04 5.92 -5.34
CA GLN A 239 1.31 7.07 -6.23
C GLN A 239 2.67 7.72 -5.99
N ARG A 240 3.55 7.13 -5.17
CA ARG A 240 4.92 7.63 -4.98
C ARG A 240 5.70 7.44 -6.27
N LYS A 241 6.28 8.53 -6.77
CA LYS A 241 7.25 8.51 -7.86
C LYS A 241 8.61 8.04 -7.35
N LEU A 242 9.29 7.19 -8.12
CA LEU A 242 10.68 6.84 -7.85
C LEU A 242 11.57 8.06 -8.04
N GLU A 243 12.51 8.23 -7.12
CA GLU A 243 13.53 9.29 -7.15
C GLU A 243 14.85 8.70 -7.60
N GLU A 244 15.70 9.52 -8.23
CA GLU A 244 17.05 9.11 -8.62
C GLU A 244 17.85 8.64 -7.39
N GLY A 245 18.49 7.47 -7.50
CA GLY A 245 19.24 6.85 -6.40
C GLY A 245 18.40 6.00 -5.45
N ASP A 246 17.08 5.93 -5.61
CA ASP A 246 16.25 4.94 -4.90
C ASP A 246 16.70 3.52 -5.29
N ILE A 247 16.72 2.61 -4.30
CA ILE A 247 16.78 1.16 -4.54
C ILE A 247 15.35 0.63 -4.44
N ILE A 248 14.92 -0.16 -5.42
CA ILE A 248 13.59 -0.78 -5.44
C ILE A 248 13.72 -2.28 -5.64
N ASN A 249 12.99 -3.04 -4.81
CA ASN A 249 12.71 -4.45 -5.03
C ASN A 249 11.35 -4.61 -5.71
N LEU A 250 11.31 -5.38 -6.80
CA LEU A 250 10.08 -5.84 -7.44
C LEU A 250 9.89 -7.32 -7.11
N ASP A 251 8.78 -7.65 -6.46
CA ASP A 251 8.41 -9.02 -6.10
C ASP A 251 7.21 -9.50 -6.93
N VAL A 252 7.48 -10.40 -7.88
CA VAL A 252 6.52 -10.90 -8.86
C VAL A 252 6.20 -12.34 -8.54
N SER A 253 4.91 -12.60 -8.31
CA SER A 253 4.38 -13.94 -8.16
C SER A 253 3.23 -14.19 -9.14
N VAL A 254 3.32 -15.26 -9.94
CA VAL A 254 2.35 -15.59 -11.00
C VAL A 254 1.72 -16.95 -10.75
N TYR A 255 0.40 -17.04 -10.87
CA TYR A 255 -0.36 -18.27 -10.83
C TYR A 255 -0.77 -18.69 -12.24
N TYR A 256 -0.39 -19.89 -12.64
CA TYR A 256 -0.72 -20.44 -13.95
C TYR A 256 -1.04 -21.92 -13.81
N LYS A 257 -2.24 -22.32 -14.25
CA LYS A 257 -2.71 -23.71 -14.31
C LYS A 257 -2.44 -24.53 -13.03
N GLY A 258 -2.71 -23.96 -11.86
CA GLY A 258 -2.58 -24.68 -10.59
C GLY A 258 -1.26 -24.50 -9.85
N TYR A 259 -0.29 -23.79 -10.44
CA TYR A 259 1.04 -23.59 -9.87
C TYR A 259 1.36 -22.12 -9.69
N HIS A 260 2.11 -21.80 -8.64
CA HIS A 260 2.66 -20.47 -8.39
C HIS A 260 4.16 -20.47 -8.71
N ALA A 261 4.62 -19.41 -9.37
CA ALA A 261 6.03 -19.03 -9.38
C ALA A 261 6.21 -17.77 -8.55
N ASP A 262 7.38 -17.65 -7.93
CA ASP A 262 7.74 -16.55 -7.06
C ASP A 262 9.21 -16.18 -7.30
N LEU A 263 9.48 -14.91 -7.57
CA LEU A 263 10.81 -14.35 -7.75
C LEU A 263 10.80 -12.84 -7.56
N ASN A 264 11.92 -12.31 -7.08
CA ASN A 264 12.10 -10.87 -6.95
C ASN A 264 13.51 -10.44 -7.34
N VAL A 265 13.66 -9.14 -7.57
CA VAL A 265 14.97 -8.53 -7.79
C VAL A 265 15.01 -7.11 -7.23
N SER A 266 16.14 -6.74 -6.64
CA SER A 266 16.43 -5.37 -6.24
C SER A 266 17.34 -4.71 -7.28
N THR A 267 16.98 -3.50 -7.70
CA THR A 267 17.76 -2.70 -8.64
C THR A 267 17.70 -1.22 -8.28
N LEU A 268 18.56 -0.43 -8.90
CA LEU A 268 18.58 1.02 -8.77
C LEU A 268 17.57 1.65 -9.73
N SER A 269 16.87 2.66 -9.24
CA SER A 269 15.84 3.42 -9.96
C SER A 269 16.34 4.14 -11.22
N ASP A 270 17.63 4.44 -11.29
CA ASP A 270 18.32 5.16 -12.35
C ASP A 270 19.18 4.24 -13.24
N GLN A 271 19.19 2.93 -12.97
CA GLN A 271 19.90 1.97 -13.82
C GLN A 271 19.05 1.53 -15.01
N ASN A 272 19.66 1.54 -16.21
CA ASN A 272 19.07 0.92 -17.38
C ASN A 272 19.14 -0.60 -17.25
N TRP A 273 18.00 -1.21 -16.98
CA TRP A 273 17.85 -2.65 -16.94
C TRP A 273 17.80 -3.21 -18.38
N GLN A 274 18.87 -3.89 -18.80
CA GLN A 274 19.01 -4.48 -20.14
C GLN A 274 19.35 -5.98 -20.06
N PHE A 275 18.81 -6.75 -21.00
CA PHE A 275 19.05 -8.19 -21.21
C PHE A 275 19.80 -8.46 -22.51
#